data_AF-A0A6P8HRN9-F1
#
_entry.id   AF-A0A6P8HRN9-F1
#
_cell.length_a   1.000
_cell.length_b   1.000
_cell.length_c   1.000
_cell.angle_alpha   90.00
_cell.angle_beta   90.00
_cell.angle_gamma   90.00
#
_symmetry.space_group_name_H-M   'P 1'
#
loop_
_entity.id
_entity.type
_entity.pdbx_description
1 polymer ?
#
loop_
_entity_poly.entity_id
_entity_poly.type
_entity_poly.pdbx_seq_one_letter_code
_entity_poly.pdbx_strand_id
1 'polypeptide(L)'
;MYPCNSRNPCRNNGTCSNGCNGRYYCSCPNGYSGSHCEIGEVRIQGGGSSGRLQVLHDGQWGTVCDDYWSMTNTHVVCRQLGFDDALSYHISGGGTGPIWLDNVQCSGSESAIHQCIHNGWGNSNCGHGEDVFVSCYRDDMYPCNSRNPCRNNGTCNNGNNGTYTCSCPFGYTGQECQTYMSCSSSPCRNGGTCFNGNNSTYTCSCPSGYTGQQCQTYMPCNSNPCRNGGTCYN
;
A
#
# COMPACT_ATOMS: atom_id res chain seq x y z
N MET A 1 -33.81 -13.09 -37.98
CA MET A 1 -32.59 -13.92 -37.91
C MET A 1 -32.12 -13.91 -36.46
N TYR A 2 -31.76 -15.06 -35.88
CA TYR A 2 -31.32 -15.17 -34.49
C TYR A 2 -29.81 -14.93 -34.39
N PRO A 3 -29.35 -13.78 -33.86
CA PRO A 3 -27.95 -13.34 -33.96
C PRO A 3 -26.95 -14.30 -33.31
N CYS A 4 -27.32 -14.96 -32.21
CA CYS A 4 -26.43 -15.87 -31.50
C CYS A 4 -26.13 -17.17 -32.27
N ASN A 5 -26.93 -17.52 -33.29
CA ASN A 5 -26.88 -18.82 -33.95
C ASN A 5 -25.85 -18.89 -35.09
N SER A 6 -25.36 -17.75 -35.59
CA SER A 6 -24.35 -17.69 -36.65
C SER A 6 -22.95 -17.50 -36.09
N ARG A 7 -22.79 -16.60 -35.12
CA ARG A 7 -21.55 -16.30 -34.41
C ARG A 7 -21.90 -15.60 -33.10
N ASN A 8 -21.21 -15.93 -32.01
CA ASN A 8 -21.41 -15.24 -30.74
C ASN A 8 -20.94 -13.77 -30.88
N PRO A 9 -21.83 -12.77 -30.76
CA PRO A 9 -21.50 -11.34 -30.81
C PRO A 9 -20.95 -10.80 -29.48
N CYS A 10 -21.06 -11.57 -28.38
CA CYS A 10 -20.54 -11.17 -27.08
C CYS A 10 -19.02 -11.34 -27.03
N ARG A 11 -18.34 -10.36 -26.44
CA ARG A 11 -16.89 -10.32 -26.23
C ARG A 11 -16.51 -10.95 -24.90
N ASN A 12 -15.20 -11.12 -24.68
CA ASN A 12 -14.62 -11.57 -23.41
C ASN A 12 -15.29 -12.82 -22.83
N ASN A 13 -15.58 -13.81 -23.68
CA ASN A 13 -16.28 -15.05 -23.34
C ASN A 13 -17.71 -14.86 -22.77
N GLY A 14 -18.37 -13.75 -23.09
CA GLY A 14 -19.79 -13.55 -22.80
C GLY A 14 -20.69 -14.57 -23.49
N THR A 15 -21.77 -14.94 -22.80
CA THR A 15 -22.76 -15.89 -23.33
C THR A 15 -23.86 -15.12 -24.06
N CYS A 16 -24.09 -15.42 -25.35
CA CYS A 16 -25.17 -14.81 -26.12
C CYS A 16 -26.46 -15.58 -25.97
N SER A 17 -27.54 -14.84 -25.73
CA SER A 17 -28.89 -15.38 -25.70
C SER A 17 -29.80 -14.58 -26.62
N ASN A 18 -30.61 -15.27 -27.41
CA ASN A 18 -31.53 -14.64 -28.34
C ASN A 18 -32.76 -14.08 -27.61
N GLY A 19 -33.18 -12.88 -27.99
CA GLY A 19 -34.41 -12.23 -27.52
C GLY A 19 -35.49 -12.14 -28.61
N CYS A 20 -36.64 -11.57 -28.26
CA CYS A 20 -37.73 -11.32 -29.20
C CYS A 20 -37.35 -10.29 -30.28
N ASN A 21 -38.01 -10.34 -31.44
CA ASN A 21 -37.83 -9.41 -32.56
C ASN A 21 -36.39 -9.32 -33.09
N GLY A 22 -35.63 -10.43 -33.03
CA GLY A 22 -34.25 -10.48 -33.54
C GLY A 22 -33.21 -9.75 -32.69
N ARG A 23 -33.57 -9.34 -31.47
CA ARG A 23 -32.61 -8.83 -30.49
C ARG A 23 -31.81 -9.98 -29.88
N TYR A 24 -30.68 -9.66 -29.26
CA TYR A 24 -29.91 -10.57 -28.40
C TYR A 24 -29.47 -9.83 -27.15
N TYR A 25 -29.03 -10.59 -26.15
CA TYR A 25 -28.45 -10.07 -24.92
C TYR A 25 -27.22 -10.89 -24.56
N CYS A 26 -26.22 -10.22 -24.02
CA CYS A 26 -24.99 -10.84 -23.55
C CYS A 26 -25.03 -10.97 -22.02
N SER A 27 -24.82 -12.19 -21.52
CA SER A 27 -24.55 -12.44 -20.11
C SER A 27 -23.04 -12.43 -19.91
N CYS A 28 -22.56 -11.45 -19.14
CA CYS A 28 -21.12 -11.21 -18.99
C CYS A 28 -20.51 -12.06 -17.88
N PRO A 29 -19.28 -12.58 -18.08
CA PRO A 29 -18.54 -13.21 -17.01
C PRO A 29 -18.20 -12.20 -15.91
N ASN A 30 -17.86 -12.70 -14.72
CA ASN A 30 -17.43 -11.84 -13.62
C ASN A 30 -16.26 -10.93 -14.05
N GLY A 31 -16.34 -9.65 -13.67
CA GLY A 31 -15.36 -8.64 -14.04
C GLY A 31 -15.64 -7.93 -15.37
N TYR A 32 -16.65 -8.36 -16.13
CA TYR A 32 -17.04 -7.74 -17.40
C TYR A 32 -18.46 -7.18 -17.39
N SER A 33 -18.67 -6.08 -18.11
CA SER A 33 -19.92 -5.36 -18.25
C SER A 33 -20.08 -4.79 -19.67
N GLY A 34 -21.17 -4.07 -19.91
CA GLY A 34 -21.52 -3.55 -21.24
C GLY A 34 -22.51 -4.44 -21.99
N SER A 35 -23.03 -3.92 -23.11
CA SER A 35 -24.07 -4.59 -23.90
C SER A 35 -23.57 -5.84 -24.64
N HIS A 36 -22.25 -5.93 -24.84
CA HIS A 36 -21.52 -7.00 -25.50
C HIS A 36 -20.42 -7.58 -24.60
N CYS A 37 -20.41 -7.31 -23.29
CA CYS A 37 -19.33 -7.71 -22.37
C CYS A 37 -17.95 -7.18 -22.77
N GLU A 38 -17.94 -6.01 -23.41
CA GLU A 38 -16.78 -5.32 -23.97
C GLU A 38 -15.98 -4.53 -22.93
N ILE A 39 -16.60 -4.19 -21.80
CA ILE A 39 -15.99 -3.44 -20.71
C ILE A 39 -15.49 -4.44 -19.66
N GLY A 40 -14.24 -4.32 -19.24
CA GLY A 40 -13.62 -5.21 -18.26
C GLY A 40 -13.16 -4.48 -17.00
N GLU A 41 -12.29 -5.16 -16.26
CA GLU A 41 -11.72 -4.68 -15.01
C GLU A 41 -10.76 -3.49 -15.20
N VAL A 42 -10.46 -2.82 -14.10
CA VAL A 42 -9.35 -1.87 -13.97
C VAL A 42 -8.18 -2.53 -13.27
N ARG A 43 -6.95 -2.11 -13.59
CA ARG A 43 -5.75 -2.55 -12.87
C ARG A 43 -4.75 -1.43 -12.69
N ILE A 44 -3.90 -1.61 -11.68
CA ILE A 44 -2.65 -0.88 -11.53
C ILE A 44 -1.56 -1.66 -12.24
N GLN A 45 -0.89 -1.05 -13.23
CA GLN A 45 0.22 -1.68 -13.96
C GLN A 45 1.35 -2.03 -12.98
N GLY A 46 1.79 -3.28 -12.97
CA GLY A 46 2.79 -3.79 -12.02
C GLY A 46 2.20 -4.33 -10.70
N GLY A 47 0.89 -4.14 -10.47
CA GLY A 47 0.20 -4.55 -9.25
C GLY A 47 0.47 -3.64 -8.05
N GLY A 48 -0.08 -3.98 -6.89
CA GLY A 48 0.06 -3.21 -5.66
C GLY A 48 -0.95 -2.06 -5.52
N SER A 49 -0.61 -1.07 -4.69
CA SER A 49 -1.47 0.07 -4.34
C SER A 49 -1.23 1.31 -5.18
N SER A 50 -0.16 1.34 -5.98
CA SER A 50 0.27 2.54 -6.70
C SER A 50 0.87 2.16 -8.04
N GLY A 51 0.45 2.85 -9.11
CA GLY A 51 0.93 2.58 -10.46
C GLY A 51 0.09 3.26 -11.53
N ARG A 52 0.49 3.08 -12.80
CA ARG A 52 -0.28 3.55 -13.94
C ARG A 52 -1.63 2.84 -13.99
N LEU A 53 -2.70 3.61 -14.12
CA LEU A 53 -4.03 3.06 -14.26
C LEU A 53 -4.23 2.51 -15.67
N GLN A 54 -4.77 1.29 -15.75
CA GLN A 54 -5.21 0.70 -17.01
C GLN A 54 -6.64 0.18 -16.91
N VAL A 55 -7.36 0.28 -18.03
CA VAL A 55 -8.72 -0.23 -18.19
C VAL A 55 -8.71 -1.33 -19.25
N LEU A 56 -9.43 -2.42 -19.01
CA LEU A 56 -9.66 -3.44 -20.02
C LEU A 56 -10.89 -3.07 -20.83
N HIS A 57 -10.71 -2.83 -22.12
CA HIS A 57 -11.81 -2.63 -23.05
C HIS A 57 -11.54 -3.38 -24.35
N ASP A 58 -12.56 -4.02 -24.91
CA ASP A 58 -12.46 -4.77 -26.15
C ASP A 58 -11.36 -5.86 -26.16
N GLY A 59 -11.07 -6.41 -24.97
CA GLY A 59 -10.05 -7.46 -24.77
C GLY A 59 -8.61 -6.94 -24.75
N GLN A 60 -8.41 -5.62 -24.72
CA GLN A 60 -7.08 -4.99 -24.67
C GLN A 60 -6.97 -4.03 -23.49
N TRP A 61 -5.83 -4.08 -22.80
CA TRP A 61 -5.50 -3.11 -21.77
C TRP A 61 -5.04 -1.80 -22.41
N GLY A 62 -5.62 -0.70 -21.94
CA GLY A 62 -5.26 0.66 -22.36
C GLY A 62 -5.15 1.59 -21.17
N THR A 63 -4.61 2.79 -21.40
CA THR A 63 -4.38 3.80 -20.38
C THR A 63 -5.55 4.79 -20.30
N VAL A 64 -5.43 5.76 -19.39
CA VAL A 64 -6.43 6.81 -19.15
C VAL A 64 -5.73 8.16 -19.18
N CYS A 65 -6.27 9.11 -19.93
CA CYS A 65 -5.74 10.47 -20.01
C CYS A 65 -6.03 11.27 -18.73
N ASP A 66 -5.16 12.23 -18.41
CA ASP A 66 -5.26 13.12 -17.26
C ASP A 66 -6.17 14.34 -17.48
N ASP A 67 -6.65 14.59 -18.69
CA ASP A 67 -7.62 15.66 -18.96
C ASP A 67 -8.87 15.49 -18.07
N TYR A 68 -9.16 16.53 -17.28
CA TYR A 68 -10.19 16.55 -16.23
C TYR A 68 -10.04 15.48 -15.13
N TRP A 69 -8.87 14.83 -15.03
CA TRP A 69 -8.62 13.89 -13.96
C TRP A 69 -8.62 14.56 -12.60
N SER A 70 -9.24 13.91 -11.61
CA SER A 70 -9.44 14.47 -10.28
C SER A 70 -9.28 13.44 -9.18
N MET A 71 -9.19 13.91 -7.93
CA MET A 71 -9.25 13.00 -6.78
C MET A 71 -10.57 12.24 -6.75
N THR A 72 -11.70 12.83 -7.16
CA THR A 72 -13.00 12.13 -7.24
C THR A 72 -12.94 10.90 -8.15
N ASN A 73 -12.29 11.00 -9.32
CA ASN A 73 -12.07 9.86 -10.21
C ASN A 73 -11.16 8.82 -9.55
N THR A 74 -10.15 9.29 -8.83
CA THR A 74 -9.18 8.44 -8.13
C THR A 74 -9.87 7.64 -7.01
N HIS A 75 -10.79 8.25 -6.26
CA HIS A 75 -11.60 7.55 -5.25
C HIS A 75 -12.45 6.43 -5.86
N VAL A 76 -13.12 6.70 -6.99
CA VAL A 76 -13.92 5.69 -7.71
C VAL A 76 -13.06 4.50 -8.13
N VAL A 77 -11.90 4.75 -8.75
CA VAL A 77 -11.07 3.66 -9.26
C VAL A 77 -10.39 2.87 -8.15
N CYS A 78 -9.95 3.53 -7.07
CA CYS A 78 -9.38 2.84 -5.91
C CYS A 78 -10.43 1.92 -5.26
N ARG A 79 -11.66 2.40 -5.08
CA ARG A 79 -12.77 1.56 -4.60
C ARG A 79 -13.08 0.41 -5.56
N GLN A 80 -13.08 0.65 -6.88
CA GLN A 80 -13.29 -0.39 -7.89
C GLN A 80 -12.19 -1.47 -7.84
N LEU A 81 -10.94 -1.08 -7.55
CA LEU A 81 -9.80 -1.97 -7.32
C LEU A 81 -9.86 -2.67 -5.94
N GLY A 82 -10.90 -2.39 -5.14
CA GLY A 82 -11.15 -2.97 -3.82
C GLY A 82 -10.37 -2.33 -2.69
N PHE A 83 -9.71 -1.18 -2.91
CA PHE A 83 -9.04 -0.39 -1.88
C PHE A 83 -10.06 0.41 -1.06
N ASP A 84 -9.69 0.81 0.15
CA ASP A 84 -10.58 1.57 1.03
C ASP A 84 -10.72 3.01 0.55
N ASP A 85 -9.63 3.62 0.07
CA ASP A 85 -9.65 5.01 -0.39
C ASP A 85 -8.53 5.34 -1.40
N ALA A 86 -8.47 6.60 -1.86
CA ALA A 86 -7.39 7.15 -2.67
C ALA A 86 -6.40 7.98 -1.83
N LEU A 87 -5.10 7.82 -2.11
CA LEU A 87 -4.03 8.64 -1.52
C LEU A 87 -3.68 9.84 -2.40
N SER A 88 -3.45 9.60 -3.69
CA SER A 88 -3.01 10.62 -4.64
C SER A 88 -3.12 10.14 -6.09
N TYR A 89 -2.95 11.07 -7.02
CA TYR A 89 -2.68 10.78 -8.42
C TYR A 89 -1.59 11.71 -8.94
N HIS A 90 -0.95 11.34 -10.05
CA HIS A 90 -0.05 12.21 -10.81
C HIS A 90 0.04 11.74 -12.26
N ILE A 91 0.65 12.56 -13.12
CA ILE A 91 0.91 12.22 -14.52
C ILE A 91 2.22 11.43 -14.56
N SER A 92 2.16 10.16 -14.98
CA SER A 92 3.38 9.33 -15.06
C SER A 92 4.01 9.34 -16.44
N GLY A 93 3.23 9.55 -17.51
CA GLY A 93 3.72 9.47 -18.88
C GLY A 93 4.24 8.07 -19.29
N GLY A 94 4.42 7.76 -20.58
CA GLY A 94 5.16 6.57 -21.03
C GLY A 94 4.42 5.23 -20.99
N GLY A 95 3.09 5.21 -21.06
CA GLY A 95 2.34 4.00 -21.35
C GLY A 95 2.43 3.63 -22.83
N THR A 96 1.69 2.58 -23.20
CA THR A 96 1.66 2.05 -24.56
C THR A 96 0.28 1.50 -24.87
N GLY A 97 -0.09 1.52 -26.15
CA GLY A 97 -1.34 0.92 -26.63
C GLY A 97 -2.47 1.95 -26.71
N PRO A 98 -3.73 1.53 -26.59
CA PRO A 98 -4.85 2.46 -26.65
C PRO A 98 -4.96 3.32 -25.39
N ILE A 99 -5.41 4.57 -25.55
CA ILE A 99 -5.90 5.41 -24.45
C ILE A 99 -7.42 5.25 -24.45
N TRP A 100 -7.96 4.51 -23.48
CA TRP A 100 -9.36 4.11 -23.53
C TRP A 100 -10.33 5.15 -23.02
N LEU A 101 -9.90 5.95 -22.05
CA LEU A 101 -10.74 6.94 -21.41
C LEU A 101 -10.05 8.30 -21.40
N ASP A 102 -10.85 9.33 -21.60
CA ASP A 102 -10.46 10.74 -21.67
C ASP A 102 -11.61 11.62 -21.16
N ASN A 103 -11.30 12.78 -20.60
CA ASN A 103 -12.21 13.71 -19.93
C ASN A 103 -13.08 13.04 -18.86
N VAL A 104 -12.48 12.11 -18.10
CA VAL A 104 -13.22 11.33 -17.09
C VAL A 104 -13.67 12.27 -15.97
N GLN A 105 -14.96 12.29 -15.70
CA GLN A 105 -15.57 13.13 -14.68
C GLN A 105 -16.59 12.32 -13.88
N CYS A 106 -16.14 11.76 -12.76
CA CYS A 106 -16.97 11.03 -11.83
C CYS A 106 -17.69 11.97 -10.86
N SER A 107 -18.90 11.61 -10.46
CA SER A 107 -19.59 12.22 -9.31
C SER A 107 -19.05 11.72 -7.97
N GLY A 108 -18.40 10.55 -7.95
CA GLY A 108 -17.86 9.86 -6.77
C GLY A 108 -18.72 8.68 -6.30
N SER A 109 -19.95 8.55 -6.82
CA SER A 109 -20.90 7.50 -6.46
C SER A 109 -20.82 6.25 -7.35
N GLU A 110 -20.09 6.34 -8.46
CA GLU A 110 -19.96 5.29 -9.45
C GLU A 110 -19.26 4.05 -8.88
N SER A 111 -19.73 2.85 -9.22
CA SER A 111 -19.07 1.61 -8.80
C SER A 111 -17.89 1.24 -9.69
N ALA A 112 -17.85 1.81 -10.91
CA ALA A 112 -16.77 1.61 -11.86
C ALA A 112 -16.51 2.86 -12.68
N ILE A 113 -15.24 3.09 -13.04
CA ILE A 113 -14.81 4.31 -13.75
C ILE A 113 -15.49 4.49 -15.11
N HIS A 114 -15.85 3.39 -15.77
CA HIS A 114 -16.54 3.44 -17.07
C HIS A 114 -18.00 3.95 -16.98
N GLN A 115 -18.53 4.16 -15.77
CA GLN A 115 -19.86 4.72 -15.54
C GLN A 115 -19.81 6.25 -15.38
N CYS A 116 -18.60 6.80 -15.19
CA CYS A 116 -18.41 8.24 -15.11
C CYS A 116 -18.64 8.89 -16.48
N ILE A 117 -18.78 10.21 -16.52
CA ILE A 117 -18.85 10.94 -17.78
C ILE A 117 -17.47 10.87 -18.45
N HIS A 118 -17.41 10.53 -19.73
CA HIS A 118 -16.18 10.50 -20.53
C HIS A 118 -16.49 10.65 -22.04
N ASN A 119 -15.47 10.91 -22.87
CA ASN A 119 -15.62 11.17 -24.32
C ASN A 119 -16.03 9.95 -25.19
N GLY A 120 -16.38 8.82 -24.57
CA GLY A 120 -16.49 7.52 -25.23
C GLY A 120 -15.16 6.77 -25.30
N TRP A 121 -15.22 5.47 -25.65
CA TRP A 121 -14.06 4.57 -25.65
C TRP A 121 -13.09 4.86 -26.78
N GLY A 122 -11.81 5.03 -26.46
CA GLY A 122 -10.74 5.23 -27.46
C GLY A 122 -10.78 6.59 -28.16
N ASN A 123 -11.69 7.48 -27.73
CA ASN A 123 -11.81 8.83 -28.25
C ASN A 123 -11.02 9.77 -27.34
N SER A 124 -9.74 9.97 -27.67
CA SER A 124 -8.83 10.82 -26.93
C SER A 124 -7.94 11.66 -27.83
N ASN A 125 -7.66 12.89 -27.41
CA ASN A 125 -6.67 13.77 -28.03
C ASN A 125 -5.31 13.72 -27.34
N CYS A 126 -5.14 12.87 -26.33
CA CYS A 126 -3.94 12.79 -25.52
C CYS A 126 -2.87 11.88 -26.13
N GLY A 127 -1.63 12.10 -25.73
CA GLY A 127 -0.52 11.15 -25.91
C GLY A 127 -0.23 10.39 -24.62
N HIS A 128 0.63 9.37 -24.70
CA HIS A 128 1.01 8.63 -23.48
C HIS A 128 1.81 9.46 -22.48
N GLY A 129 2.21 10.70 -22.79
CA GLY A 129 2.76 11.64 -21.81
C GLY A 129 1.76 12.07 -20.73
N GLU A 130 0.47 11.87 -21.00
CA GLU A 130 -0.70 12.32 -20.22
C GLU A 130 -1.39 11.17 -19.48
N ASP A 131 -0.75 9.99 -19.44
CA ASP A 131 -1.31 8.84 -18.75
C ASP A 131 -1.34 9.03 -17.22
N VAL A 132 -2.48 8.70 -16.63
CA VAL A 132 -2.72 8.79 -15.20
C VAL A 132 -2.02 7.67 -14.41
N PHE A 133 -1.36 8.08 -13.33
CA PHE A 133 -0.89 7.22 -12.24
C PHE A 133 -1.72 7.49 -10.99
N VAL A 134 -2.16 6.43 -10.33
CA VAL A 134 -2.94 6.50 -9.09
C VAL A 134 -2.19 5.84 -7.94
N SER A 135 -2.45 6.33 -6.73
CA SER A 135 -2.06 5.69 -5.47
C SER A 135 -3.29 5.54 -4.59
N CYS A 136 -3.55 4.32 -4.16
CA CYS A 136 -4.67 3.92 -3.33
C CYS A 136 -4.23 3.60 -1.91
N TYR A 137 -5.19 3.68 -1.00
CA TYR A 137 -5.05 3.44 0.43
C TYR A 137 -5.83 2.18 0.82
N ARG A 138 -5.23 1.35 1.67
CA ARG A 138 -5.98 0.42 2.52
C ARG A 138 -5.60 0.67 3.97
N ASP A 139 -6.53 0.42 4.87
CA ASP A 139 -6.34 0.62 6.31
C ASP A 139 -5.26 -0.31 6.89
N ASP A 140 -5.09 -1.49 6.32
CA ASP A 140 -4.03 -2.43 6.67
C ASP A 140 -2.65 -2.03 6.11
N MET A 141 -2.58 -1.06 5.20
CA MET A 141 -1.34 -0.62 4.57
C MET A 141 -0.47 0.25 5.48
N TYR A 142 -1.08 0.88 6.50
CA TYR A 142 -0.40 1.69 7.52
C TYR A 142 -0.76 1.22 8.93
N PRO A 143 -0.26 0.05 9.37
CA PRO A 143 -0.66 -0.58 10.63
C PRO A 143 -0.45 0.30 11.86
N CYS A 144 0.56 1.17 11.87
CA CYS A 144 0.83 2.06 12.99
C CYS A 144 -0.27 3.13 13.17
N ASN A 145 -0.93 3.52 12.08
CA ASN A 145 -1.99 4.53 12.10
C ASN A 145 -3.34 3.90 12.40
N SER A 146 -3.60 2.70 11.89
CA SER A 146 -4.88 2.01 12.05
C SER A 146 -5.03 1.29 13.39
N ARG A 147 -4.03 0.51 13.80
CA ARG A 147 -4.12 -0.36 15.00
C ARG A 147 -2.99 -0.22 16.02
N ASN A 148 -1.86 0.38 15.62
CA ASN A 148 -0.62 0.46 16.40
C ASN A 148 -0.21 -0.90 17.03
N PRO A 149 0.41 -1.81 16.25
CA PRO A 149 0.75 -3.16 16.72
C PRO A 149 1.81 -3.23 17.82
N CYS A 150 2.57 -2.16 18.07
CA CYS A 150 3.65 -2.17 19.05
C CYS A 150 3.12 -2.06 20.49
N ARG A 151 3.43 -3.06 21.32
CA ARG A 151 3.03 -3.14 22.72
C ARG A 151 4.02 -2.43 23.64
N ASN A 152 3.66 -2.31 24.92
CA ASN A 152 4.52 -1.81 25.99
C ASN A 152 5.17 -0.46 25.68
N ASN A 153 4.42 0.46 25.05
CA ASN A 153 4.88 1.78 24.60
C ASN A 153 6.01 1.74 23.55
N GLY A 154 6.11 0.67 22.75
CA GLY A 154 7.02 0.62 21.61
C GLY A 154 6.67 1.64 20.54
N THR A 155 7.70 2.23 19.93
CA THR A 155 7.52 3.17 18.83
C THR A 155 7.28 2.40 17.54
N CYS A 156 6.10 2.56 16.94
CA CYS A 156 5.74 1.92 15.68
C CYS A 156 6.18 2.78 14.50
N ASN A 157 6.83 2.15 13.52
CA ASN A 157 7.19 2.76 12.25
C ASN A 157 6.57 1.96 11.11
N ASN A 158 5.73 2.61 10.29
CA ASN A 158 5.16 1.99 9.11
C ASN A 158 6.26 1.68 8.09
N GLY A 159 6.17 0.50 7.48
CA GLY A 159 6.93 0.12 6.30
C GLY A 159 6.06 0.19 5.04
N ASN A 160 6.53 -0.46 3.98
CA ASN A 160 5.80 -0.52 2.70
C ASN A 160 4.70 -1.58 2.75
N ASN A 161 3.55 -1.28 2.15
CA ASN A 161 2.47 -2.24 1.86
C ASN A 161 2.04 -3.09 3.08
N GLY A 162 1.72 -2.43 4.20
CA GLY A 162 1.25 -3.10 5.42
C GLY A 162 2.34 -3.70 6.31
N THR A 163 3.61 -3.59 5.92
CA THR A 163 4.72 -3.94 6.82
C THR A 163 4.92 -2.87 7.89
N TYR A 164 5.51 -3.23 9.03
CA TYR A 164 5.84 -2.31 10.11
C TYR A 164 7.02 -2.82 10.93
N THR A 165 7.62 -1.94 11.71
CA THR A 165 8.66 -2.27 12.69
C THR A 165 8.37 -1.62 14.03
N CYS A 166 8.75 -2.28 15.12
CA CYS A 166 8.65 -1.74 16.47
C CYS A 166 10.04 -1.50 17.05
N SER A 167 10.30 -0.26 17.46
CA SER A 167 11.46 0.07 18.30
C SER A 167 11.05 -0.15 19.75
N CYS A 168 11.56 -1.23 20.34
CA CYS A 168 11.16 -1.62 21.69
C CYS A 168 11.82 -0.75 22.76
N PRO A 169 11.05 -0.32 23.77
CA PRO A 169 11.63 0.38 24.91
C PRO A 169 12.50 -0.56 25.72
N PHE A 170 13.32 0.01 26.60
CA PHE A 170 14.16 -0.77 27.49
C PHE A 170 13.34 -1.80 28.28
N GLY A 171 13.89 -3.02 28.35
CA GLY A 171 13.24 -4.14 29.03
C GLY A 171 12.31 -4.98 28.14
N TYR A 172 12.11 -4.63 26.86
CA TYR A 172 11.23 -5.34 25.93
C TYR A 172 11.92 -5.78 24.65
N THR A 173 11.45 -6.90 24.09
CA THR A 173 11.91 -7.47 22.83
C THR A 173 10.77 -8.18 22.09
N GLY A 174 11.07 -8.73 20.91
CA GLY A 174 10.09 -9.30 19.98
C GLY A 174 9.60 -8.29 18.94
N GLN A 175 8.95 -8.79 17.89
CA GLN A 175 8.50 -7.98 16.75
C GLN A 175 7.49 -6.89 17.14
N GLU A 176 6.66 -7.14 18.16
CA GLU A 176 5.67 -6.20 18.70
C GLU A 176 6.04 -5.69 20.09
N CYS A 177 7.28 -5.90 20.55
CA CYS A 177 7.72 -5.57 21.92
C CYS A 177 6.89 -6.27 23.01
N GLN A 178 6.33 -7.44 22.70
CA GLN A 178 5.48 -8.21 23.58
C GLN A 178 6.25 -9.03 24.62
N THR A 179 7.55 -9.23 24.42
CA THR A 179 8.38 -10.11 25.26
C THR A 179 9.19 -9.27 26.23
N TYR A 180 9.19 -9.65 27.50
CA TYR A 180 10.03 -9.03 28.52
C TYR A 180 11.46 -9.60 28.45
N MET A 181 12.47 -8.71 28.47
CA MET A 181 13.88 -9.11 28.51
C MET A 181 14.28 -9.49 29.93
N SER A 182 14.96 -10.62 30.07
CA SER A 182 15.46 -11.14 31.36
C SER A 182 16.95 -11.46 31.27
N CYS A 183 17.57 -11.88 32.37
CA CYS A 183 19.00 -12.21 32.36
C CYS A 183 19.37 -13.41 31.49
N SER A 184 18.40 -14.27 31.14
CA SER A 184 18.66 -15.39 30.20
C SER A 184 19.08 -14.91 28.81
N SER A 185 18.67 -13.70 28.41
CA SER A 185 19.08 -13.09 27.14
C SER A 185 20.41 -12.33 27.24
N SER A 186 21.16 -12.45 28.34
CA SER A 186 22.45 -11.79 28.58
C SER A 186 22.50 -10.29 28.21
N PRO A 187 21.60 -9.46 28.75
CA PRO A 187 21.40 -8.08 28.28
C PRO A 187 22.46 -7.06 28.76
N CYS A 188 23.26 -7.39 29.77
CA CYS A 188 24.31 -6.52 30.30
C CYS A 188 25.60 -6.64 29.46
N ARG A 189 26.06 -5.53 28.91
CA ARG A 189 27.27 -5.45 28.06
C ARG A 189 28.52 -5.20 28.91
N ASN A 190 29.69 -5.30 28.27
CA ASN A 190 31.00 -4.94 28.84
C ASN A 190 31.31 -5.60 30.20
N GLY A 191 30.83 -6.84 30.41
CA GLY A 191 31.04 -7.59 31.65
C GLY A 191 30.13 -7.20 32.82
N GLY A 192 29.01 -6.53 32.56
CA GLY A 192 28.00 -6.23 33.57
C GLY A 192 27.30 -7.47 34.13
N THR A 193 27.05 -7.47 35.45
CA THR A 193 26.32 -8.54 36.13
C THR A 193 24.83 -8.29 36.03
N CYS A 194 24.07 -9.27 35.54
CA CYS A 194 22.63 -9.17 35.38
C CYS A 194 21.87 -9.76 36.58
N PHE A 195 20.81 -9.06 37.01
CA PHE A 195 19.87 -9.51 38.02
C PHE A 195 18.44 -9.52 37.47
N ASN A 196 17.72 -10.63 37.61
CA ASN A 196 16.30 -10.68 37.24
C ASN A 196 15.48 -9.84 38.23
N GLY A 197 14.61 -8.98 37.70
CA GLY A 197 13.64 -8.20 38.45
C GLY A 197 12.24 -8.82 38.40
N ASN A 198 11.27 -8.11 38.99
CA ASN A 198 9.86 -8.53 38.96
C ASN A 198 9.26 -8.31 37.55
N ASN A 199 8.21 -9.08 37.21
CA ASN A 199 7.53 -9.05 35.89
C ASN A 199 8.48 -9.28 34.71
N SER A 200 9.45 -10.21 34.86
CA SER A 200 10.40 -10.58 33.81
C SER A 200 11.27 -9.41 33.32
N THR A 201 11.51 -8.40 34.15
CA THR A 201 12.47 -7.31 33.89
C THR A 201 13.88 -7.71 34.35
N TYR A 202 14.90 -6.92 34.03
CA TYR A 202 16.27 -7.12 34.54
C TYR A 202 16.91 -5.81 34.97
N THR A 203 17.95 -5.90 35.78
CA THR A 203 18.82 -4.78 36.15
C THR A 203 20.28 -5.18 35.95
N CYS A 204 21.09 -4.28 35.41
CA CYS A 204 22.53 -4.49 35.27
C CYS A 204 23.29 -3.74 36.36
N SER A 205 24.22 -4.44 37.03
CA SER A 205 25.29 -3.80 37.78
C SER A 205 26.51 -3.64 36.88
N CYS A 206 26.91 -2.39 36.64
CA CYS A 206 27.99 -2.08 35.73
C CYS A 206 29.36 -2.13 36.39
N PRO A 207 30.37 -2.71 35.73
CA PRO A 207 31.74 -2.69 36.22
C PRO A 207 32.30 -1.27 36.14
N SER A 208 33.36 -1.02 36.92
CA SER A 208 34.04 0.27 36.97
C SER A 208 34.43 0.73 35.56
N GLY A 209 34.10 1.98 35.24
CA GLY A 209 34.34 2.55 33.90
C GLY A 209 33.18 2.41 32.92
N TYR A 210 32.05 1.82 33.30
CA TYR A 210 30.85 1.76 32.46
C TYR A 210 29.60 2.28 33.16
N THR A 211 28.64 2.79 32.39
CA THR A 211 27.33 3.26 32.84
C THR A 211 26.24 2.96 31.80
N GLY A 212 25.00 3.33 32.10
CA GLY A 212 23.82 3.04 31.30
C GLY A 212 23.13 1.74 31.74
N GLN A 213 21.86 1.57 31.33
CA GLN A 213 21.02 0.46 31.79
C GLN A 213 21.50 -0.93 31.33
N GLN A 214 22.33 -1.00 30.29
CA GLN A 214 22.99 -2.22 29.82
C GLN A 214 24.52 -2.14 29.97
N CYS A 215 25.05 -1.18 30.73
CA CYS A 215 26.51 -0.95 30.84
C CYS A 215 27.20 -0.68 29.49
N GLN A 216 26.47 -0.07 28.56
CA GLN A 216 26.93 0.17 27.19
C GLN A 216 27.83 1.41 27.06
N THR A 217 27.72 2.36 27.98
CA THR A 217 28.42 3.64 27.90
C THR A 217 29.73 3.56 28.67
N TYR A 218 30.86 3.77 28.00
CA TYR A 218 32.17 3.85 28.64
C TYR A 218 32.38 5.25 29.24
N MET A 219 32.82 5.30 30.50
CA MET A 219 33.15 6.52 31.25
C MET A 219 34.67 6.61 31.43
N PRO A 220 35.39 7.26 30.49
CA PRO A 220 36.85 7.33 30.53
C PRO A 220 37.38 8.04 31.78
N CYS A 221 36.62 8.95 32.40
CA CYS A 221 37.07 9.67 33.59
C CYS A 221 37.04 8.86 34.87
N ASN A 222 36.34 7.71 34.91
CA ASN A 222 36.31 6.86 36.11
C ASN A 222 37.68 6.27 36.46
N SER A 223 38.57 6.11 35.48
CA SER A 223 39.95 5.66 35.71
C SER A 223 40.92 6.80 36.07
N ASN A 224 40.42 8.03 36.26
CA ASN A 224 41.23 9.24 36.46
C ASN A 224 42.44 9.34 35.49
N PRO A 225 42.20 9.29 34.16
CA PRO A 225 43.28 9.20 33.17
C PRO A 225 44.08 10.50 33.00
N CYS A 226 43.53 11.64 33.43
CA CYS A 226 44.15 12.95 33.26
C CYS A 226 45.36 13.11 34.22
N ARG A 227 46.54 13.36 33.66
CA ARG A 227 47.77 13.63 34.41
C ARG A 227 48.01 15.14 34.57
N ASN A 228 48.95 15.52 35.43
CA ASN A 228 49.40 16.91 35.64
C ASN A 228 48.31 17.89 36.09
N GLY A 229 47.35 17.43 36.91
CA GLY A 229 46.29 18.29 37.46
C GLY A 229 45.15 18.61 36.49
N GLY A 230 45.04 17.90 35.37
CA GLY A 230 43.91 18.06 34.45
C GLY A 230 42.59 17.54 35.04
N THR A 231 41.54 18.33 34.92
CA THR A 231 40.17 17.92 35.29
C THR A 231 39.56 17.11 34.15
N CYS A 232 39.07 15.92 34.47
CA CYS A 232 38.42 15.04 33.50
C CYS A 232 36.91 15.30 33.45
N TYR A 233 36.34 15.34 32.24
CA TYR A 233 34.90 15.45 32.00
C TYR A 233 34.43 14.30 31.10
N ASN A 234 33.34 13.63 31.48
CA ASN A 234 32.72 12.54 30.69
C ASN A 234 31.77 13.09 29.63
#